data_AF-A0A7X6P240-F1
#
_entry.id   AF-A0A7X6P240-F1
#
_cell.length_a   1.000
_cell.length_b   1.000
_cell.length_c   1.000
_cell.angle_alpha   90.00
_cell.angle_beta   90.00
_cell.angle_gamma   90.00
#
_symmetry.space_group_name_H-M   'P 1'
#
loop_
_entity.id
_entity.type
_entity.pdbx_description
1 polymer ?
#
loop_
_entity_poly.entity_id
_entity_poly.type
_entity_poly.pdbx_seq_one_letter_code
_entity_poly.pdbx_strand_id
1 'polypeptide(L)'
;MASATDQALRAKARALAARILVDLAKSGVATHRGIGRIDTRRAVAADGDVDLDRSLDAVVGARAAGQAISLDDLHVRSWVRPDTALCLLVDRSGSMTGERLATSALAAAAVTYRHGHDCSVVAFGSNAIVVKSQDQSRHADGVADDLLQLRGHGVTDLGLAVRTAASQLGRSRAGRRVTLLLSDARSTSGDDPTADAAALAALGELVILCPAGDRADAEALAEAAGARLVPVDGPGDVPRAIAEALG
;
A
#
# COMPACT_ATOMS: atom_id res chain seq x y z
N MET A 1 36.46 9.61 -6.01
CA MET A 1 35.85 8.53 -6.81
C MET A 1 35.06 7.58 -5.89
N ALA A 2 33.91 8.04 -5.37
CA ALA A 2 33.10 7.27 -4.40
C ALA A 2 31.58 7.35 -4.66
N SER A 3 31.15 7.62 -5.91
CA SER A 3 29.73 7.93 -6.19
C SER A 3 28.93 6.79 -6.83
N ALA A 4 29.55 5.87 -7.58
CA ALA A 4 28.81 4.83 -8.31
C ALA A 4 28.57 3.55 -7.49
N THR A 5 29.58 3.10 -6.74
CA THR A 5 29.52 1.84 -5.96
C THR A 5 28.57 1.96 -4.78
N ASP A 6 28.52 3.13 -4.13
CA ASP A 6 27.63 3.40 -3.00
C ASP A 6 26.17 3.58 -3.44
N GLN A 7 25.93 4.10 -4.65
CA GLN A 7 24.59 4.19 -5.21
C GLN A 7 24.03 2.82 -5.61
N ALA A 8 24.85 1.97 -6.25
CA ALA A 8 24.46 0.61 -6.62
C ALA A 8 24.27 -0.29 -5.38
N LEU A 9 25.13 -0.16 -4.36
CA LEU A 9 24.98 -0.88 -3.10
C LEU A 9 23.75 -0.41 -2.33
N ARG A 10 23.50 0.89 -2.28
CA ARG A 10 22.28 1.47 -1.66
C ARG A 10 21.02 1.06 -2.40
N ALA A 11 21.06 0.94 -3.73
CA ALA A 11 19.94 0.40 -4.52
C ALA A 11 19.69 -1.09 -4.22
N LYS A 12 20.74 -1.91 -4.15
CA LYS A 12 20.61 -3.34 -3.78
C LYS A 12 20.14 -3.54 -2.34
N ALA A 13 20.63 -2.74 -1.40
CA ALA A 13 20.17 -2.77 -0.01
C ALA A 13 18.69 -2.37 0.11
N ARG A 14 18.25 -1.38 -0.68
CA ARG A 14 16.83 -0.99 -0.77
C ARG A 14 15.96 -2.10 -1.35
N ALA A 15 16.38 -2.71 -2.46
CA ALA A 15 15.64 -3.83 -3.07
C ALA A 15 15.54 -5.04 -2.12
N LEU A 16 16.63 -5.35 -1.41
CA LEU A 16 16.63 -6.44 -0.42
C LEU A 16 15.71 -6.12 0.77
N ALA A 17 15.75 -4.88 1.26
CA ALA A 17 14.84 -4.42 2.31
C ALA A 17 13.38 -4.47 1.84
N ALA A 18 13.06 -3.96 0.64
CA ALA A 18 11.74 -4.02 0.05
C ALA A 18 11.22 -5.47 -0.02
N ARG A 19 12.06 -6.40 -0.49
CA ARG A 19 11.70 -7.81 -0.59
C ARG A 19 11.47 -8.48 0.76
N ILE A 20 12.34 -8.23 1.75
CA ILE A 20 12.16 -8.73 3.13
C ILE A 20 10.86 -8.17 3.73
N LEU A 21 10.56 -6.90 3.47
CA LEU A 21 9.32 -6.27 3.93
C LEU A 21 8.11 -6.91 3.24
N VAL A 22 8.15 -7.17 1.94
CA VAL A 22 7.09 -7.90 1.23
C VAL A 22 6.88 -9.29 1.84
N ASP A 23 7.95 -10.03 2.11
CA ASP A 23 7.86 -11.35 2.72
C ASP A 23 7.25 -11.31 4.13
N LEU A 24 7.57 -10.29 4.93
CA LEU A 24 6.94 -10.08 6.24
C LEU A 24 5.44 -9.79 6.11
N ALA A 25 5.03 -9.02 5.11
CA ALA A 25 3.62 -8.72 4.86
C ALA A 25 2.79 -9.96 4.49
N LYS A 26 3.40 -11.01 3.91
CA LYS A 26 2.72 -12.28 3.60
C LYS A 26 2.19 -13.00 4.85
N SER A 27 2.78 -12.75 6.03
CA SER A 27 2.52 -13.53 7.25
C SER A 27 1.27 -13.15 8.05
N GLY A 28 0.63 -12.00 7.78
CA GLY A 28 -0.42 -11.40 8.64
C GLY A 28 -1.87 -11.62 8.21
N VAL A 29 -2.22 -12.73 7.55
CA VAL A 29 -3.51 -12.88 6.85
C VAL A 29 -4.69 -13.19 7.78
N ALA A 30 -5.77 -12.40 7.67
CA ALA A 30 -7.13 -12.80 7.99
C ALA A 30 -8.05 -12.59 6.76
N THR A 31 -8.88 -13.60 6.45
CA THR A 31 -9.79 -13.63 5.29
C THR A 31 -11.24 -13.41 5.72
N HIS A 32 -11.93 -12.44 5.11
CA HIS A 32 -13.39 -12.29 5.22
C HIS A 32 -14.06 -12.58 3.87
N ARG A 33 -15.23 -13.21 3.91
CA ARG A 33 -15.94 -13.84 2.79
C ARG A 33 -17.20 -13.04 2.41
N GLY A 34 -17.22 -12.46 1.22
CA GLY A 34 -18.43 -12.06 0.50
C GLY A 34 -18.71 -12.95 -0.71
N ILE A 35 -19.88 -12.80 -1.34
CA ILE A 35 -20.26 -13.51 -2.57
C ILE A 35 -19.33 -13.01 -3.69
N GLY A 36 -18.76 -13.84 -4.57
CA GLY A 36 -17.70 -13.43 -5.53
C GLY A 36 -18.15 -13.24 -7.00
N ARG A 37 -17.23 -12.86 -7.91
CA ARG A 37 -17.29 -13.09 -9.38
C ARG A 37 -16.03 -13.83 -9.84
N ILE A 38 -16.10 -14.83 -10.72
CA ILE A 38 -14.88 -15.51 -11.21
C ILE A 38 -14.02 -14.54 -12.04
N ASP A 39 -12.73 -14.44 -11.71
CA ASP A 39 -11.72 -13.70 -12.46
C ASP A 39 -10.40 -14.49 -12.54
N THR A 40 -9.61 -14.28 -13.60
CA THR A 40 -8.27 -14.87 -13.74
C THR A 40 -7.22 -13.86 -13.25
N ARG A 41 -6.40 -14.24 -12.26
CA ARG A 41 -5.34 -13.40 -11.67
C ARG A 41 -4.05 -14.20 -11.46
N ARG A 42 -2.93 -13.55 -11.12
CA ARG A 42 -1.76 -14.30 -10.65
C ARG A 42 -2.04 -14.96 -9.31
N ALA A 43 -1.46 -16.14 -9.08
CA ALA A 43 -1.61 -16.85 -7.82
C ALA A 43 -0.83 -16.11 -6.74
N VAL A 44 -1.54 -15.79 -5.65
CA VAL A 44 -0.96 -15.13 -4.46
C VAL A 44 -0.94 -16.11 -3.29
N ALA A 45 -1.87 -17.08 -3.30
CA ALA A 45 -1.93 -18.24 -2.42
C ALA A 45 -2.38 -19.47 -3.24
N ALA A 46 -2.53 -20.62 -2.59
CA ALA A 46 -3.14 -21.81 -3.19
C ALA A 46 -4.67 -21.67 -3.23
N ASP A 47 -5.17 -20.65 -3.93
CA ASP A 47 -6.58 -20.30 -4.00
C ASP A 47 -7.12 -20.25 -5.44
N GLY A 48 -8.19 -21.02 -5.70
CA GLY A 48 -8.80 -21.14 -7.03
C GLY A 48 -8.16 -22.20 -7.93
N ASP A 49 -8.57 -22.23 -9.19
CA ASP A 49 -8.14 -23.21 -10.19
C ASP A 49 -7.04 -22.63 -11.07
N VAL A 50 -5.95 -23.37 -11.30
CA VAL A 50 -4.86 -22.91 -12.18
C VAL A 50 -5.37 -22.73 -13.62
N ASP A 51 -5.21 -21.51 -14.15
CA ASP A 51 -5.41 -21.18 -15.55
C ASP A 51 -4.17 -21.63 -16.33
N LEU A 52 -4.20 -22.88 -16.81
CA LEU A 52 -3.07 -23.52 -17.48
C LEU A 52 -2.65 -22.77 -18.74
N ASP A 53 -3.61 -22.23 -19.50
CA ASP A 53 -3.33 -21.53 -20.75
C ASP A 53 -2.50 -20.26 -20.48
N ARG A 54 -2.89 -19.48 -19.47
CA ARG A 54 -2.16 -18.28 -19.05
C ARG A 54 -0.85 -18.58 -18.32
N SER A 55 -0.73 -19.76 -17.72
CA SER A 55 0.44 -20.17 -16.95
C SER A 55 1.46 -20.97 -17.78
N LEU A 56 1.12 -21.33 -19.02
CA LEU A 56 1.87 -22.30 -19.80
C LEU A 56 3.32 -21.89 -20.02
N ASP A 57 3.55 -20.63 -20.38
CA ASP A 57 4.89 -20.10 -20.66
C ASP A 57 5.79 -20.18 -19.41
N ALA A 58 5.25 -19.83 -18.24
CA ALA A 58 5.97 -19.93 -16.97
C ALA A 58 6.30 -21.38 -16.60
N VAL A 59 5.34 -22.30 -16.78
CA VAL A 59 5.51 -23.73 -16.52
C VAL A 59 6.58 -24.34 -17.43
N VAL A 60 6.52 -24.05 -18.73
CA VAL A 60 7.49 -24.55 -19.70
C VAL A 60 8.88 -23.97 -19.43
N GLY A 61 8.96 -22.67 -19.14
CA GLY A 61 10.22 -21.99 -18.81
C GLY A 61 10.90 -22.58 -17.57
N ALA A 62 10.15 -22.73 -16.47
CA ALA A 62 10.68 -23.32 -15.23
C ALA A 62 11.15 -24.77 -15.45
N ARG A 63 10.39 -25.58 -16.20
CA ARG A 63 10.79 -26.95 -16.56
C ARG A 63 12.06 -26.99 -17.38
N ALA A 64 12.16 -26.16 -18.42
CA ALA A 64 13.34 -26.11 -19.28
C ALA A 64 14.60 -25.71 -18.52
N ALA A 65 14.46 -24.83 -17.53
CA ALA A 65 15.54 -24.41 -16.65
C ALA A 65 15.86 -25.40 -15.51
N GLY A 66 15.05 -26.47 -15.34
CA GLY A 66 15.18 -27.39 -14.20
C GLY A 66 14.89 -26.72 -12.85
N GLN A 67 14.10 -25.66 -12.84
CA GLN A 67 13.79 -24.86 -11.66
C GLN A 67 12.39 -25.17 -11.13
N ALA A 68 12.19 -25.01 -9.83
CA ALA A 68 10.86 -25.03 -9.24
C ALA A 68 10.06 -23.81 -9.71
N ILE A 69 8.79 -24.01 -10.04
CA ILE A 69 7.89 -22.92 -10.43
C ILE A 69 7.51 -22.07 -9.20
N SER A 70 7.57 -20.74 -9.34
CA SER A 70 7.06 -19.84 -8.31
C SER A 70 5.53 -19.77 -8.39
N LEU A 71 4.86 -19.69 -7.25
CA LEU A 71 3.41 -19.42 -7.20
C LEU A 71 3.07 -18.10 -7.91
N ASP A 72 3.91 -17.07 -7.74
CA ASP A 72 3.69 -15.73 -8.32
C ASP A 72 3.74 -15.71 -9.86
N ASP A 73 4.24 -16.79 -10.49
CA ASP A 73 4.30 -16.94 -11.95
C ASP A 73 3.07 -17.66 -12.53
N LEU A 74 2.25 -18.28 -11.69
CA LEU A 74 1.03 -18.97 -12.09
C LEU A 74 -0.15 -18.00 -12.15
N HIS A 75 -1.12 -18.31 -13.00
CA HIS A 75 -2.42 -17.67 -13.04
C HIS A 75 -3.49 -18.63 -12.49
N VAL A 76 -4.43 -18.10 -11.71
CA VAL A 76 -5.54 -18.82 -11.10
C VAL A 76 -6.86 -18.12 -11.39
N ARG A 77 -7.89 -18.91 -11.68
CA ARG A 77 -9.30 -18.54 -11.72
C ARG A 77 -9.89 -18.70 -10.34
N SER A 78 -10.26 -17.58 -9.74
CA SER A 78 -10.85 -17.57 -8.40
C SER A 78 -12.07 -16.65 -8.38
N TRP A 79 -12.99 -16.89 -7.44
CA TRP A 79 -14.08 -15.96 -7.17
C TRP A 79 -13.49 -14.71 -6.50
N VAL A 80 -13.36 -13.63 -7.26
CA VAL A 80 -12.90 -12.32 -6.82
C VAL A 80 -14.10 -11.39 -6.60
N ARG A 81 -14.29 -10.95 -5.36
CA ARG A 81 -14.78 -9.61 -5.09
C ARG A 81 -13.79 -8.97 -4.13
N PRO A 82 -13.17 -7.83 -4.47
CA PRO A 82 -12.69 -6.94 -3.44
C PRO A 82 -13.96 -6.38 -2.81
N ASP A 83 -14.42 -6.99 -1.72
CA ASP A 83 -15.48 -6.37 -0.92
C ASP A 83 -15.01 -5.01 -0.39
N THR A 84 -13.69 -4.80 -0.35
CA THR A 84 -13.00 -3.61 0.14
C THR A 84 -12.00 -3.07 -0.88
N ALA A 85 -12.19 -1.83 -1.30
CA ALA A 85 -11.19 -1.03 -2.00
C ALA A 85 -10.32 -0.30 -0.98
N LEU A 86 -8.99 -0.28 -1.21
CA LEU A 86 -8.04 0.31 -0.27
C LEU A 86 -7.17 1.37 -0.93
N CYS A 87 -7.13 2.59 -0.37
CA CYS A 87 -6.16 3.61 -0.75
C CYS A 87 -5.17 3.85 0.39
N LEU A 88 -3.89 3.57 0.15
CA LEU A 88 -2.82 3.92 1.07
C LEU A 88 -2.22 5.27 0.71
N LEU A 89 -2.32 6.24 1.62
CA LEU A 89 -1.62 7.50 1.58
C LEU A 89 -0.35 7.38 2.42
N VAL A 90 0.81 7.69 1.82
CA VAL A 90 2.12 7.66 2.47
C VAL A 90 2.68 9.07 2.48
N ASP A 91 2.92 9.62 3.66
CA ASP A 91 3.62 10.89 3.79
C ASP A 91 5.10 10.73 3.39
N ARG A 92 5.64 11.72 2.68
CA ARG A 92 7.07 11.85 2.35
C ARG A 92 7.64 13.19 2.85
N SER A 93 7.12 13.71 3.94
CA SER A 93 7.67 14.86 4.65
C SER A 93 9.12 14.61 5.09
N GLY A 94 9.84 15.67 5.45
CA GLY A 94 11.27 15.59 5.78
C GLY A 94 11.63 14.64 6.93
N SER A 95 10.64 14.28 7.77
CA SER A 95 10.78 13.33 8.88
C SER A 95 10.82 11.85 8.43
N MET A 96 10.49 11.55 7.17
CA MET A 96 10.36 10.19 6.63
C MET A 96 11.70 9.58 6.21
N THR A 97 12.58 9.38 7.19
CA THR A 97 13.89 8.74 7.00
C THR A 97 14.01 7.45 7.80
N GLY A 98 14.92 6.58 7.38
CA GLY A 98 15.23 5.33 8.09
C GLY A 98 14.00 4.44 8.28
N GLU A 99 13.62 4.24 9.54
CA GLU A 99 12.57 3.32 9.98
C GLU A 99 11.16 3.70 9.48
N ARG A 100 10.84 4.99 9.39
CA ARG A 100 9.52 5.46 8.89
C ARG A 100 9.33 5.18 7.40
N LEU A 101 10.42 5.30 6.64
CA LEU A 101 10.42 4.95 5.22
C LEU A 101 10.27 3.43 5.02
N ALA A 102 10.94 2.62 5.84
CA ALA A 102 10.77 1.17 5.84
C ALA A 102 9.33 0.75 6.21
N THR A 103 8.74 1.41 7.22
CA THR A 103 7.34 1.22 7.64
C THR A 103 6.39 1.50 6.48
N SER A 104 6.65 2.57 5.73
CA SER A 104 5.86 2.96 4.56
C SER A 104 5.95 1.98 3.41
N ALA A 105 7.17 1.54 3.08
CA ALA A 105 7.41 0.54 2.04
C ALA A 105 6.74 -0.78 2.39
N LEU A 106 6.80 -1.19 3.66
CA LEU A 106 6.11 -2.37 4.14
C LEU A 106 4.59 -2.24 4.07
N ALA A 107 4.03 -1.10 4.49
CA ALA A 107 2.59 -0.86 4.39
C ALA A 107 2.12 -0.91 2.93
N ALA A 108 2.87 -0.29 2.02
CA ALA A 108 2.57 -0.30 0.59
C ALA A 108 2.66 -1.71 0.00
N ALA A 109 3.70 -2.47 0.36
CA ALA A 109 3.85 -3.86 -0.04
C ALA A 109 2.69 -4.72 0.48
N ALA A 110 2.34 -4.59 1.76
CA ALA A 110 1.28 -5.35 2.40
C ALA A 110 -0.09 -5.09 1.78
N VAL A 111 -0.43 -3.82 1.56
CA VAL A 111 -1.67 -3.40 0.91
C VAL A 111 -1.72 -3.91 -0.53
N THR A 112 -0.64 -3.74 -1.29
CA THR A 112 -0.58 -4.16 -2.70
C THR A 112 -0.68 -5.67 -2.83
N TYR A 113 0.00 -6.42 -1.96
CA TYR A 113 -0.06 -7.88 -1.95
C TYR A 113 -1.45 -8.40 -1.54
N ARG A 114 -2.05 -7.83 -0.48
CA ARG A 114 -3.32 -8.31 0.07
C ARG A 114 -4.54 -7.96 -0.79
N HIS A 115 -4.57 -6.74 -1.34
CA HIS A 115 -5.75 -6.21 -2.06
C HIS A 115 -5.56 -6.18 -3.59
N GLY A 116 -4.35 -6.48 -4.07
CA GLY A 116 -4.07 -6.75 -5.48
C GLY A 116 -4.52 -5.62 -6.42
N HIS A 117 -5.53 -5.91 -7.23
CA HIS A 117 -6.01 -4.98 -8.25
C HIS A 117 -6.75 -3.78 -7.65
N ASP A 118 -7.59 -3.96 -6.64
CA ASP A 118 -8.47 -2.92 -6.11
C ASP A 118 -7.83 -2.16 -4.93
N CYS A 119 -6.63 -1.66 -5.18
CA CYS A 119 -5.95 -0.78 -4.25
C CYS A 119 -5.11 0.28 -4.95
N SER A 120 -4.87 1.40 -4.28
CA SER A 120 -3.96 2.45 -4.73
C SER A 120 -2.94 2.80 -3.66
N VAL A 121 -1.76 3.22 -4.11
CA VAL A 121 -0.70 3.74 -3.24
C VAL A 121 -0.34 5.13 -3.75
N VAL A 122 -0.46 6.12 -2.87
CA VAL A 122 -0.19 7.53 -3.16
C VAL A 122 0.84 8.04 -2.18
N ALA A 123 1.97 8.51 -2.69
CA ALA A 123 2.97 9.20 -1.89
C ALA A 123 2.74 10.71 -1.97
N PHE A 124 2.70 11.40 -0.84
CA PHE A 124 2.36 12.84 -0.83
C PHE A 124 3.32 13.69 0.00
N GLY A 125 3.53 14.91 -0.47
CA GLY A 125 4.28 15.97 0.19
C GLY A 125 3.77 17.30 -0.37
N SER A 126 4.62 18.10 -1.00
CA SER A 126 4.19 19.26 -1.80
C SER A 126 3.37 18.91 -3.05
N ASN A 127 3.40 17.64 -3.46
CA ASN A 127 2.60 17.09 -4.54
C ASN A 127 2.14 15.68 -4.14
N ALA A 128 1.12 15.15 -4.83
CA ALA A 128 0.66 13.78 -4.68
C ALA A 128 1.07 12.95 -5.92
N ILE A 129 1.79 11.84 -5.68
CA ILE A 129 2.30 10.93 -6.69
C ILE A 129 1.57 9.60 -6.53
N VAL A 130 0.80 9.20 -7.54
CA VAL A 130 0.14 7.88 -7.57
C VAL A 130 1.16 6.83 -8.00
N VAL A 131 1.73 6.11 -7.03
CA VAL A 131 2.74 5.04 -7.26
C VAL A 131 2.08 3.79 -7.84
N LYS A 132 0.85 3.50 -7.39
CA LYS A 132 -0.05 2.49 -7.97
C LYS A 132 -1.45 3.07 -8.07
N SER A 133 -2.03 3.01 -9.26
CA SER A 133 -3.42 3.40 -9.52
C SER A 133 -4.41 2.30 -9.09
N GLN A 134 -5.63 2.69 -8.71
CA GLN A 134 -6.70 1.79 -8.25
C GLN A 134 -7.08 0.70 -9.24
N ASP A 135 -6.89 0.93 -10.54
CA ASP A 135 -7.23 0.02 -11.64
C ASP A 135 -5.98 -0.59 -12.29
N GLN A 136 -4.80 -0.35 -11.72
CA GLN A 136 -3.53 -0.81 -12.27
C GLN A 136 -3.05 -2.06 -11.55
N SER A 137 -2.68 -3.08 -12.33
CA SER A 137 -1.92 -4.23 -11.86
C SER A 137 -0.44 -3.88 -11.72
N ARG A 138 0.12 -4.01 -10.51
CA ARG A 138 1.55 -3.84 -10.21
C ARG A 138 1.98 -4.82 -9.12
N HIS A 139 3.23 -5.27 -9.19
CA HIS A 139 3.83 -6.11 -8.16
C HIS A 139 4.17 -5.28 -6.92
N ALA A 140 3.97 -5.87 -5.74
CA ALA A 140 4.24 -5.24 -4.44
C ALA A 140 5.69 -4.75 -4.35
N ASP A 141 6.65 -5.56 -4.80
CA ASP A 141 8.09 -5.24 -4.82
C ASP A 141 8.38 -3.95 -5.59
N GLY A 142 7.80 -3.82 -6.78
CA GLY A 142 7.99 -2.63 -7.62
C GLY A 142 7.37 -1.37 -7.02
N VAL A 143 6.22 -1.50 -6.35
CA VAL A 143 5.58 -0.37 -5.64
C VAL A 143 6.42 0.07 -4.44
N ALA A 144 6.94 -0.89 -3.67
CA ALA A 144 7.83 -0.61 -2.55
C ALA A 144 9.15 0.03 -3.02
N ASP A 145 9.76 -0.49 -4.09
CA ASP A 145 10.99 0.06 -4.66
C ASP A 145 10.81 1.49 -5.19
N ASP A 146 9.70 1.77 -5.90
CA ASP A 146 9.39 3.12 -6.38
C ASP A 146 9.22 4.09 -5.18
N LEU A 147 8.51 3.65 -4.13
CA LEU A 147 8.32 4.44 -2.92
C LEU A 147 9.65 4.76 -2.21
N LEU A 148 10.55 3.77 -2.08
CA LEU A 148 11.88 3.94 -1.47
C LEU A 148 12.81 4.86 -2.28
N GLN A 149 12.53 5.07 -3.57
CA GLN A 149 13.28 5.97 -4.44
C GLN A 149 12.82 7.42 -4.34
N LEU A 150 11.58 7.66 -3.89
CA LEU A 150 11.06 9.01 -3.72
C LEU A 150 11.86 9.77 -2.65
N ARG A 151 12.12 11.05 -2.94
CA ARG A 151 12.79 11.96 -2.01
C ARG A 151 11.76 12.79 -1.26
N GLY A 152 11.95 12.95 0.04
CA GLY A 152 11.15 13.88 0.84
C GLY A 152 11.56 15.33 0.59
N HIS A 153 10.59 16.24 0.55
CA HIS A 153 10.83 17.65 0.22
C HIS A 153 10.39 18.63 1.32
N GLY A 154 10.17 18.15 2.55
CA GLY A 154 9.94 18.99 3.74
C GLY A 154 8.57 19.68 3.84
N VAL A 155 7.81 19.75 2.76
CA VAL A 155 6.43 20.30 2.72
C VAL A 155 5.40 19.19 2.52
N THR A 156 4.23 19.40 3.12
CA THR A 156 3.11 18.45 3.17
C THR A 156 1.81 19.18 2.87
N ASP A 157 1.18 18.84 1.75
CA ASP A 157 -0.18 19.24 1.40
C ASP A 157 -1.11 18.03 1.59
N LEU A 158 -1.71 17.96 2.78
CA LEU A 158 -2.56 16.83 3.15
C LEU A 158 -3.92 16.88 2.41
N GLY A 159 -4.47 18.06 2.15
CA GLY A 159 -5.72 18.21 1.42
C GLY A 159 -5.61 17.64 0.00
N LEU A 160 -4.52 17.93 -0.70
CA LEU A 160 -4.22 17.33 -2.00
C LEU A 160 -4.15 15.80 -1.94
N ALA A 161 -3.52 15.23 -0.91
CA ALA A 161 -3.41 13.79 -0.73
C ALA A 161 -4.79 13.14 -0.56
N VAL A 162 -5.64 13.72 0.30
CA VAL A 162 -6.99 13.26 0.59
C VAL A 162 -7.89 13.32 -0.65
N ARG A 163 -7.86 14.42 -1.42
CA ARG A 163 -8.60 14.53 -2.69
C ARG A 163 -8.11 13.50 -3.72
N THR A 164 -6.80 13.23 -3.73
CA THR A 164 -6.21 12.21 -4.61
C THR A 164 -6.70 10.81 -4.22
N ALA A 165 -6.79 10.50 -2.92
CA ALA A 165 -7.37 9.24 -2.44
C ALA A 165 -8.83 9.07 -2.85
N ALA A 166 -9.65 10.12 -2.68
CA ALA A 166 -11.05 10.11 -3.10
C ALA A 166 -11.19 9.78 -4.60
N SER A 167 -10.33 10.40 -5.44
CA SER A 167 -10.29 10.13 -6.88
C SER A 167 -9.91 8.69 -7.21
N GLN A 168 -8.92 8.11 -6.50
CA GLN A 168 -8.55 6.70 -6.71
C GLN A 168 -9.69 5.76 -6.29
N LEU A 169 -10.24 5.93 -5.09
CA LEU A 169 -11.33 5.10 -4.59
C LEU A 169 -12.61 5.20 -5.43
N GLY A 170 -12.87 6.36 -6.04
CA GLY A 170 -13.97 6.57 -6.98
C GLY A 170 -13.90 5.72 -8.25
N ARG A 171 -12.72 5.16 -8.58
CA ARG A 171 -12.54 4.23 -9.72
C ARG A 171 -12.94 2.80 -9.36
N SER A 172 -13.08 2.49 -8.08
CA SER A 172 -13.50 1.18 -7.61
C SER A 172 -15.02 1.02 -7.60
N ARG A 173 -15.46 -0.22 -7.77
CA ARG A 173 -16.85 -0.67 -7.59
C ARG A 173 -17.08 -1.39 -6.25
N ALA A 174 -16.07 -1.46 -5.37
CA ALA A 174 -16.21 -2.10 -4.07
C ALA A 174 -17.27 -1.41 -3.20
N GLY A 175 -17.98 -2.22 -2.40
CA GLY A 175 -19.00 -1.74 -1.46
C GLY A 175 -18.40 -1.08 -0.22
N ARG A 176 -17.28 -1.62 0.28
CA ARG A 176 -16.47 -1.02 1.34
C ARG A 176 -15.28 -0.29 0.73
N ARG A 177 -14.97 0.89 1.24
CA ARG A 177 -13.81 1.70 0.84
C ARG A 177 -13.07 2.10 2.10
N VAL A 178 -11.75 1.90 2.11
CA VAL A 178 -10.90 2.23 3.26
C VAL A 178 -9.72 3.06 2.78
N THR A 179 -9.50 4.19 3.41
CA THR A 179 -8.27 4.97 3.29
C THR A 179 -7.38 4.71 4.49
N LEU A 180 -6.14 4.30 4.25
CA LEU A 180 -5.10 4.23 5.27
C LEU A 180 -4.16 5.43 5.08
N LEU A 181 -4.05 6.30 6.08
CA LEU A 181 -3.14 7.44 6.07
C LEU A 181 -1.95 7.18 6.99
N LEU A 182 -0.78 6.89 6.40
CA LEU A 182 0.46 6.75 7.16
C LEU A 182 1.17 8.11 7.23
N SER A 183 0.90 8.85 8.30
CA SER A 183 1.40 10.22 8.53
C SER A 183 1.20 10.63 9.99
N ASP A 184 1.95 11.65 10.45
CA ASP A 184 1.63 12.42 11.65
C ASP A 184 0.46 13.41 11.43
N ALA A 185 -0.07 13.46 10.20
CA ALA A 185 -1.17 14.30 9.73
C ALA A 185 -0.93 15.80 9.81
N ARG A 186 0.34 16.22 9.95
CA ARG A 186 0.69 17.64 9.99
C ARG A 186 0.71 18.24 8.59
N SER A 187 -0.29 19.08 8.27
CA SER A 187 -0.27 19.86 7.03
C SER A 187 0.60 21.11 7.21
N THR A 188 1.51 21.35 6.26
CA THR A 188 2.43 22.51 6.28
C THR A 188 2.26 23.42 5.07
N SER A 189 1.36 23.05 4.15
CA SER A 189 1.01 23.79 2.93
C SER A 189 -0.42 23.44 2.52
N GLY A 190 -0.99 24.25 1.62
CA GLY A 190 -2.35 24.05 1.10
C GLY A 190 -3.43 24.58 2.04
N ASP A 191 -4.68 24.33 1.65
CA ASP A 191 -5.85 24.66 2.46
C ASP A 191 -6.00 23.67 3.65
N ASP A 192 -6.86 24.03 4.61
CA ASP A 192 -7.19 23.15 5.74
C ASP A 192 -7.71 21.79 5.24
N PRO A 193 -7.04 20.67 5.57
CA PRO A 193 -7.42 19.34 5.10
C PRO A 193 -8.71 18.79 5.75
N THR A 194 -9.23 19.45 6.79
CA THR A 194 -10.34 18.93 7.61
C THR A 194 -11.60 18.64 6.78
N ALA A 195 -12.00 19.58 5.93
CA ALA A 195 -13.20 19.42 5.09
C ALA A 195 -13.04 18.28 4.07
N ASP A 196 -11.86 18.19 3.44
CA ASP A 196 -11.54 17.11 2.51
C ASP A 196 -11.52 15.75 3.23
N ALA A 197 -10.94 15.70 4.44
CA ALA A 197 -10.84 14.47 5.22
C ALA A 197 -12.22 13.97 5.68
N ALA A 198 -13.10 14.88 6.13
CA ALA A 198 -14.48 14.55 6.46
C ALA A 198 -15.26 14.05 5.23
N ALA A 199 -15.07 14.69 4.06
CA ALA A 199 -15.68 14.23 2.82
C ALA A 199 -15.19 12.82 2.42
N LEU A 200 -13.90 12.53 2.60
CA LEU A 200 -13.34 11.20 2.35
C LEU A 200 -13.88 10.16 3.33
N ALA A 201 -13.99 10.50 4.62
CA ALA A 201 -14.59 9.65 5.65
C ALA A 201 -16.10 9.41 5.44
N ALA A 202 -16.78 10.27 4.67
CA ALA A 202 -18.16 10.03 4.25
C ALA A 202 -18.26 9.07 3.06
N LEU A 203 -17.21 8.95 2.23
CA LEU A 203 -17.15 8.00 1.10
C LEU A 203 -16.79 6.57 1.52
N GLY A 204 -16.14 6.43 2.68
CA GLY A 204 -15.63 5.19 3.24
C GLY A 204 -14.91 5.41 4.57
N GLU A 205 -14.24 4.40 5.09
CA GLU A 205 -13.48 4.53 6.34
C GLU A 205 -12.18 5.31 6.11
N LEU A 206 -11.83 6.21 7.04
CA LEU A 206 -10.51 6.81 7.13
C LEU A 206 -9.83 6.29 8.40
N VAL A 207 -8.64 5.70 8.25
CA VAL A 207 -7.82 5.24 9.36
C VAL A 207 -6.44 5.88 9.26
N ILE A 208 -6.05 6.61 10.31
CA ILE A 208 -4.75 7.25 10.42
C ILE A 208 -3.80 6.32 11.15
N LEU A 209 -2.76 5.87 10.46
CA LEU A 209 -1.64 5.12 10.99
C LEU A 209 -0.56 6.13 11.42
N CYS A 210 -0.61 6.56 12.69
CA CYS A 210 0.28 7.62 13.18
C CYS A 210 1.49 7.03 13.94
N PRO A 211 2.68 7.66 13.86
CA PRO A 211 3.80 7.33 14.73
C PRO A 211 3.42 7.55 16.21
N ALA A 212 3.66 6.59 17.10
CA ALA A 212 3.20 6.71 18.49
C ALA A 212 3.79 7.90 19.26
N GLY A 213 4.97 8.37 18.86
CA GLY A 213 5.67 9.50 19.49
C GLY A 213 5.20 10.91 19.06
N ASP A 214 4.38 11.03 18.01
CA ASP A 214 3.90 12.33 17.50
C ASP A 214 2.48 12.18 16.92
N ARG A 215 1.47 12.44 17.77
CA ARG A 215 0.06 12.12 17.51
C ARG A 215 -0.91 13.30 17.57
N ALA A 216 -0.47 14.48 18.00
CA ALA A 216 -1.39 15.58 18.31
C ALA A 216 -2.21 16.04 17.10
N ASP A 217 -1.55 16.24 15.96
CA ASP A 217 -2.22 16.66 14.71
C ASP A 217 -3.07 15.53 14.12
N ALA A 218 -2.61 14.27 14.22
CA ALA A 218 -3.37 13.09 13.82
C ALA A 218 -4.65 12.91 14.64
N GLU A 219 -4.62 13.17 15.95
CA GLU A 219 -5.79 13.12 16.83
C GLU A 219 -6.79 14.21 16.48
N ALA A 220 -6.31 15.44 16.29
CA ALA A 220 -7.17 16.55 15.91
C ALA A 220 -7.88 16.30 14.57
N LEU A 221 -7.15 15.79 13.58
CA LEU A 221 -7.73 15.43 12.29
C LEU A 221 -8.71 14.26 12.42
N ALA A 222 -8.38 13.24 13.23
CA ALA A 222 -9.25 12.10 13.44
C ALA A 222 -10.57 12.49 14.10
N GLU A 223 -10.54 13.34 15.12
CA GLU A 223 -11.73 13.86 15.78
C GLU A 223 -12.59 14.70 14.82
N ALA A 224 -11.96 15.60 14.07
CA ALA A 224 -12.67 16.49 13.16
C ALA A 224 -13.27 15.78 11.93
N ALA A 225 -12.58 14.75 11.42
CA ALA A 225 -13.02 13.98 10.24
C ALA A 225 -13.84 12.72 10.59
N GLY A 226 -13.95 12.34 11.86
CA GLY A 226 -14.53 11.06 12.28
C GLY A 226 -13.68 9.85 11.87
N ALA A 227 -12.37 10.02 11.78
CA ALA A 227 -11.43 8.95 11.43
C ALA A 227 -11.06 8.09 12.65
N ARG A 228 -10.63 6.86 12.38
CA ARG A 228 -9.98 6.01 13.39
C ARG A 228 -8.49 6.33 13.42
N LEU A 229 -7.86 6.15 14.58
CA LEU A 229 -6.42 6.30 14.76
C LEU A 229 -5.83 5.00 15.29
N VAL A 230 -4.74 4.55 14.67
CA VAL A 230 -4.00 3.35 15.05
C VAL A 230 -2.52 3.71 15.15
N PRO A 231 -1.87 3.57 16.32
CA PRO A 231 -0.46 3.87 16.46
C PRO A 231 0.40 2.82 15.75
N VAL A 232 1.52 3.27 15.17
CA VAL A 232 2.53 2.44 14.51
C VAL A 232 3.93 2.85 14.98
N ASP A 233 4.62 1.96 15.68
CA ASP A 233 5.96 2.26 16.21
C ASP A 233 7.09 2.03 15.19
N GLY A 234 6.87 1.14 14.22
CA GLY A 234 7.86 0.80 13.21
C GLY A 234 7.39 -0.29 12.26
N PRO A 235 8.28 -0.83 11.41
CA PRO A 235 7.92 -1.78 10.38
C PRO A 235 7.28 -3.05 10.94
N GLY A 236 7.81 -3.59 12.05
CA GLY A 236 7.27 -4.81 12.66
C GLY A 236 5.79 -4.71 13.08
N ASP A 237 5.29 -3.49 13.26
CA ASP A 237 3.94 -3.20 13.74
C ASP A 237 2.91 -3.04 12.61
N VAL A 238 3.37 -2.84 11.37
CA VAL A 238 2.50 -2.63 10.20
C VAL A 238 1.48 -3.75 10.00
N PRO A 239 1.82 -5.05 10.11
CA PRO A 239 0.82 -6.11 9.94
C PRO A 239 -0.31 -6.04 10.97
N ARG A 240 0.02 -5.75 12.25
CA ARG A 240 -0.98 -5.55 13.31
C ARG A 240 -1.85 -4.33 13.00
N ALA A 241 -1.22 -3.21 12.69
CA ALA A 241 -1.93 -1.96 12.44
C ALA A 241 -2.88 -2.06 11.24
N ILE A 242 -2.47 -2.71 10.16
CA ILE A 242 -3.34 -2.97 8.99
C ILE A 242 -4.47 -3.94 9.36
N ALA A 243 -4.21 -4.98 10.15
CA ALA A 243 -5.25 -5.91 10.58
C ALA A 243 -6.30 -5.21 11.45
N GLU A 244 -5.87 -4.36 12.38
CA GLU A 244 -6.75 -3.56 13.24
C GLU A 244 -7.53 -2.51 12.46
N ALA A 245 -6.90 -1.85 11.48
CA ALA A 245 -7.56 -0.87 10.61
C ALA A 245 -8.64 -1.49 9.72
N LEU A 246 -8.49 -2.77 9.35
CA LEU A 246 -9.39 -3.46 8.42
C LEU A 246 -10.40 -4.37 9.12
N GLY A 247 -10.21 -4.69 10.40
CA GLY A 247 -11.17 -5.34 11.28
C GLY A 247 -12.25 -4.38 11.77
#